data_AF-A0A089IXE0-F1
#
_entry.id   AF-A0A089IXE0-F1
#
_cell.length_a   1.000
_cell.length_b   1.000
_cell.length_c   1.000
_cell.angle_alpha   90.00
_cell.angle_beta   90.00
_cell.angle_gamma   90.00
#
_symmetry.space_group_name_H-M   'P 1'
#
loop_
_entity.id
_entity.type
_entity.pdbx_description
1 polymer ?
#
loop_
_entity_poly.entity_id
_entity_poly.type
_entity_poly.pdbx_seq_one_letter_code
_entity_poly.pdbx_strand_id
1 'polypeptide(L)' 'MKARALLECTIDTANPAAELSATISAVLAVLPTEGQRLSVLRSLDDEIGRALADYETEGAA' A
#
# COMPACT_ATOMS: atom_id res chain seq x y z
N MET A 1 12.63 -24.08 4.34
CA MET A 1 11.58 -23.36 3.58
C MET A 1 11.45 -21.96 4.17
N LYS A 2 11.71 -20.88 3.42
CA LYS A 2 11.30 -19.54 3.86
C LYS A 2 9.80 -19.46 3.62
N ALA A 3 8.99 -19.60 4.67
CA ALA A 3 7.55 -19.38 4.57
C ALA A 3 7.33 -17.93 4.14
N ARG A 4 6.83 -17.73 2.92
CA ARG A 4 6.27 -16.44 2.50
C ARG A 4 4.93 -16.33 3.20
N ALA A 5 4.80 -15.43 4.17
CA ALA A 5 3.50 -15.09 4.72
C ALA A 5 2.70 -14.40 3.61
N LEU A 6 1.66 -15.07 3.13
CA LEU A 6 0.67 -14.46 2.24
C LEU A 6 -0.31 -13.70 3.12
N LEU A 7 -0.52 -12.42 2.81
CA LEU A 7 -1.56 -11.60 3.42
C LEU A 7 -2.72 -11.55 2.44
N GLU A 8 -3.85 -12.14 2.81
CA GLU A 8 -5.12 -11.97 2.12
C GLU A 8 -5.90 -10.86 2.82
N CYS A 9 -6.38 -9.87 2.05
CA CYS A 9 -7.22 -8.80 2.55
C CYS A 9 -8.38 -8.55 1.57
N THR A 10 -9.51 -8.12 2.10
CA THR A 10 -10.66 -7.63 1.33
C THR A 10 -10.77 -6.14 1.62
N ILE A 11 -10.98 -5.33 0.58
CA ILE A 11 -11.09 -3.87 0.70
C ILE A 11 -12.43 -3.43 0.13
N ASP A 12 -13.26 -2.78 0.96
CA ASP A 12 -14.42 -2.03 0.50
C ASP A 12 -13.96 -0.76 -0.22
N THR A 13 -14.15 -0.73 -1.53
CA THR A 13 -13.78 0.43 -2.36
C THR A 13 -14.64 1.65 -2.08
N ALA A 14 -15.82 1.51 -1.47
CA ALA A 14 -16.64 2.65 -1.09
C ALA A 14 -16.08 3.39 0.14
N ASN A 15 -15.39 2.68 1.05
CA ASN A 15 -14.82 3.25 2.28
C ASN A 15 -13.42 2.65 2.59
N PRO A 16 -12.42 2.80 1.72
CA PRO A 16 -11.23 1.95 1.75
C PRO A 16 -10.20 2.33 2.82
N ALA A 17 -10.29 3.52 3.41
CA ALA A 17 -9.23 4.11 4.21
C ALA A 17 -8.83 3.27 5.44
N ALA A 18 -9.82 2.77 6.19
CA ALA A 18 -9.55 1.99 7.40
C ALA A 18 -8.89 0.65 7.10
N GLU A 19 -9.38 -0.05 6.07
CA GLU A 19 -8.91 -1.39 5.67
C GLU A 19 -7.54 -1.33 5.00
N LEU A 20 -7.28 -0.31 4.18
CA LEU A 20 -5.95 -0.03 3.63
C LEU A 20 -4.94 0.24 4.74
N SER A 21 -5.28 1.09 5.71
CA SER A 21 -4.41 1.41 6.85
C SER A 21 -4.07 0.16 7.68
N ALA A 22 -5.06 -0.69 7.95
CA ALA A 22 -4.86 -1.96 8.65
C ALA A 22 -3.95 -2.91 7.86
N THR A 23 -4.17 -3.02 6.54
CA THR A 23 -3.37 -3.87 5.64
C THR A 23 -1.91 -3.41 5.59
N ILE A 24 -1.67 -2.11 5.39
CA ILE A 24 -0.31 -1.54 5.39
C ILE A 24 0.36 -1.79 6.74
N SER A 25 -0.35 -1.58 7.85
CA SER A 25 0.19 -1.82 9.20
C SER A 25 0.60 -3.29 9.39
N ALA A 26 -0.21 -4.23 8.92
CA ALA A 26 0.11 -5.67 8.96
C ALA A 26 1.36 -6.01 8.14
N VAL A 27 1.52 -5.42 6.95
CA VAL A 27 2.72 -5.59 6.12
C VAL A 27 3.96 -5.02 6.83
N LEU A 28 3.86 -3.81 7.40
CA LEU A 28 5.00 -3.19 8.08
C LEU A 28 5.43 -3.97 9.34
N ALA A 29 4.48 -4.60 10.04
CA ALA A 29 4.76 -5.39 11.24
C ALA A 29 5.64 -6.62 10.98
N VAL A 30 5.62 -7.18 9.76
CA VAL A 30 6.45 -8.35 9.40
C VAL A 30 7.83 -7.97 8.86
N LEU A 31 8.11 -6.68 8.68
CA LEU A 31 9.41 -6.19 8.19
C LEU A 31 10.35 -5.88 9.37
N PRO A 32 11.51 -6.56 9.47
CA PRO A 32 12.34 -6.49 10.67
C PRO A 32 13.06 -5.16 10.85
N THR A 33 13.40 -4.44 9.78
CA THR A 33 14.20 -3.20 9.87
C THR A 33 13.38 -1.96 9.52
N GLU A 34 13.77 -0.84 10.13
CA GLU A 34 13.20 0.47 9.82
C GLU A 34 13.45 0.87 8.36
N GLY A 35 14.63 0.56 7.83
CA GLY A 35 14.96 0.81 6.41
C GLY A 35 14.04 0.06 5.45
N GLN A 36 13.65 -1.19 5.76
CA GLN A 36 12.70 -1.94 4.95
C GLN A 36 11.29 -1.35 5.03
N ARG A 37 10.82 -0.99 6.23
CA ARG A 37 9.52 -0.33 6.42
C ARG A 37 9.46 1.00 5.66
N LEU A 38 10.50 1.82 5.78
CA LEU A 38 10.60 3.11 5.08
C LEU A 38 10.63 2.93 3.55
N SER A 39 11.35 1.93 3.05
CA SER A 39 11.39 1.62 1.62
C SER A 39 10.01 1.26 1.06
N VAL A 40 9.24 0.47 1.81
CA VAL A 40 7.86 0.10 1.41
C VAL A 40 6.94 1.31 1.43
N LEU A 41 6.99 2.13 2.48
CA LEU A 41 6.19 3.36 2.57
C LEU A 41 6.49 4.33 1.43
N ARG A 42 7.77 4.53 1.08
CA ARG A 42 8.16 5.36 -0.06
C ARG A 42 7.66 4.81 -1.39
N SER A 43 7.75 3.49 -1.58
CA SER A 43 7.26 2.85 -2.81
C SER A 43 5.75 3.00 -2.96
N LEU A 44 5.00 2.91 -1.84
CA LEU A 44 3.55 3.17 -1.83
C LEU A 44 3.23 4.63 -2.14
N ASP A 45 3.96 5.57 -1.55
CA ASP A 45 3.81 7.01 -1.79
C ASP A 45 4.03 7.36 -3.27
N ASP A 46 5.12 6.85 -3.86
CA ASP A 46 5.43 7.03 -5.28
C ASP A 46 4.33 6.46 -6.20
N GLU A 47 3.82 5.26 -5.89
CA GLU A 47 2.80 4.60 -6.70
C GLU A 47 1.45 5.31 -6.62
N ILE A 48 1.03 5.72 -5.41
CA ILE A 48 -0.18 6.50 -5.21
C ILE A 48 -0.06 7.85 -5.92
N GLY A 49 1.09 8.52 -5.80
CA GLY A 49 1.35 9.78 -6.49
C GLY A 49 1.23 9.65 -8.01
N ARG A 50 1.80 8.59 -8.59
CA ARG A 50 1.64 8.28 -10.02
C ARG A 50 0.18 8.03 -10.41
N ALA A 51 -0.52 7.16 -9.68
CA ALA A 51 -1.92 6.84 -9.96
C ALA A 51 -2.84 8.06 -9.88
N LEU A 52 -2.59 8.96 -8.92
CA LEU A 52 -3.33 10.23 -8.80
C LEU A 52 -3.05 11.16 -9.99
N ALA A 53 -1.79 11.31 -10.39
CA ALA A 53 -1.43 12.13 -11.54
C ALA A 53 -2.04 11.59 -12.86
N ASP A 54 -2.03 10.27 -13.04
CA ASP A 54 -2.66 9.61 -14.18
C ASP A 54 -4.18 9.83 -14.18
N TYR A 55 -4.83 9.67 -13.02
CA TYR A 55 -6.27 9.94 -12.85
C TYR A 55 -6.64 11.39 -13.17
N GLU A 56 -5.84 12.36 -12.71
CA GLU A 56 -6.06 13.78 -13.03
C GLU A 56 -5.88 14.06 -14.53
N THR A 57 -4.96 13.36 -15.19
CA THR A 57 -4.70 13.50 -16.62
C THR A 57 -5.82 12.88 -17.46
N GLU A 58 -6.33 11.70 -17.08
CA GLU A 58 -7.45 11.03 -17.73
C GLU A 58 -8.79 11.75 -17.49
N GLY A 59 -8.98 12.36 -16.31
CA GLY A 59 -10.19 13.13 -15.98
C GLY A 59 -10.26 14.53 -16.61
N ALA A 60 -9.17 15.01 -17.22
CA ALA A 60 -9.09 16.30 -17.90
C ALA A 60 -9.34 16.23 -19.43
N ALA A 61 -9.67 15.04 -19.95
CA ALA A 61 -10.07 14.79 -21.35
C ALA A 61 -11.59 14.72 -21.52
#